data_AF-A0A316M5P5-F1
#
_entry.id   AF-A0A316M5P5-F1
#
_cell.length_a   1.000
_cell.length_b   1.000
_cell.length_c   1.000
_cell.angle_alpha   90.00
_cell.angle_beta   90.00
_cell.angle_gamma   90.00
#
_symmetry.space_group_name_H-M   'P 1'
#
loop_
_entity.id
_entity.type
_entity.pdbx_description
1 polymer ?
#
loop_
_entity_poly.entity_id
_entity_poly.type
_entity_poly.pdbx_seq_one_letter_code
_entity_poly.pdbx_strand_id
1 'polypeptide(L)' 'MYNNQLKDLISKMPRNKEELQKIAGFGAVKVNKYGDDILKIIKKY' A
#
# COMPACT_ATOMS: atom_id res chain seq x y z
N MET A 1 -12.06 -14.57 0.96
CA MET A 1 -11.77 -13.51 -0.05
C MET A 1 -11.08 -12.26 0.54
N TYR A 2 -10.44 -12.30 1.72
CA TYR A 2 -9.89 -11.10 2.39
C TYR A 2 -8.38 -10.82 2.20
N ASN A 3 -7.65 -11.63 1.41
CA ASN A 3 -6.18 -11.58 1.36
C ASN A 3 -5.57 -10.97 0.08
N ASN A 4 -6.38 -10.49 -0.86
CA ASN A 4 -5.82 -10.00 -2.14
C ASN A 4 -5.12 -8.65 -2.00
N GLN A 5 -5.49 -7.81 -1.04
CA GLN A 5 -4.93 -6.46 -0.92
C GLN A 5 -3.46 -6.45 -0.51
N LEU A 6 -3.08 -7.30 0.46
CA LEU A 6 -1.68 -7.45 0.88
C LEU A 6 -0.86 -8.15 -0.20
N LYS A 7 -1.46 -9.12 -0.93
CA LYS A 7 -0.81 -9.75 -2.08
C LYS A 7 -0.55 -8.75 -3.21
N ASP A 8 -1.52 -7.91 -3.55
CA ASP A 8 -1.35 -6.83 -4.53
C ASP A 8 -0.30 -5.82 -4.06
N LEU A 9 -0.28 -5.51 -2.77
CA LEU A 9 0.69 -4.60 -2.18
C LEU A 9 2.12 -5.14 -2.27
N ILE A 10 2.33 -6.40 -1.94
CA ILE A 10 3.64 -7.07 -2.09
C ILE A 10 3.98 -7.25 -3.57
N SER A 11 3.00 -7.54 -4.43
CA SER A 11 3.23 -7.73 -5.86
C SER A 11 3.58 -6.43 -6.59
N LYS A 12 3.01 -5.29 -6.17
CA LYS A 12 3.28 -3.98 -6.77
C LYS A 12 4.43 -3.24 -6.09
N MET A 13 4.75 -3.57 -4.84
CA MET A 13 5.75 -2.88 -4.01
C MET A 13 5.73 -1.35 -4.21
N PRO A 14 4.63 -0.67 -3.86
CA PRO A 14 4.50 0.76 -4.10
C PRO A 14 5.63 1.50 -3.38
N ARG A 15 6.27 2.42 -4.11
CA ARG A 15 7.37 3.25 -3.56
C ARG A 15 6.94 4.64 -3.15
N ASN A 16 5.70 5.00 -3.46
CA ASN A 16 5.10 6.30 -3.14
C ASN A 16 3.59 6.15 -2.88
N LYS A 17 2.99 7.22 -2.33
CA LYS A 17 1.58 7.24 -1.94
C LYS A 17 0.64 7.08 -3.14
N GLU A 18 1.02 7.59 -4.31
CA GLU A 18 0.22 7.47 -5.53
C GLU A 18 0.11 6.02 -6.01
N GLU A 19 1.20 5.26 -5.95
CA GLU A 19 1.19 3.83 -6.26
C GLU A 19 0.45 3.02 -5.20
N LEU A 20 0.59 3.40 -3.93
CA LEU A 20 -0.18 2.78 -2.85
C LEU A 20 -1.69 3.00 -3.07
N GLN A 21 -2.08 4.18 -3.55
CA GLN A 21 -3.47 4.52 -3.84
C GLN A 21 -4.06 3.75 -5.04
N LYS A 22 -3.22 3.25 -5.94
CA LYS A 22 -3.61 2.38 -7.06
C LYS A 22 -3.85 0.93 -6.63
N ILE A 23 -3.59 0.57 -5.38
CA ILE A 23 -3.88 -0.77 -4.86
C ILE A 23 -5.34 -0.85 -4.41
N ALA A 24 -6.03 -1.91 -4.84
CA ALA A 24 -7.40 -2.17 -4.47
C ALA A 24 -7.57 -2.18 -2.94
N GLY A 25 -8.40 -1.25 -2.45
CA GLY A 25 -8.74 -1.08 -1.04
C GLY A 25 -7.71 -0.33 -0.19
N PHE A 26 -6.69 0.29 -0.81
CA PHE A 26 -5.92 1.42 -0.27
C PHE A 26 -6.41 2.72 -0.91
N GLY A 27 -7.62 3.15 -0.57
CA GLY A 27 -8.13 4.46 -0.99
C GLY A 27 -7.42 5.63 -0.29
N ALA A 28 -7.69 6.86 -0.73
CA ALA A 28 -7.07 8.09 -0.23
C ALA A 28 -7.05 8.19 1.30
N VAL A 29 -8.12 7.80 1.98
CA VAL A 29 -8.22 7.84 3.45
C VAL A 29 -7.18 6.93 4.12
N LYS A 30 -6.98 5.70 3.62
CA LYS A 30 -6.01 4.75 4.19
C LYS A 30 -4.59 5.14 3.84
N VAL A 31 -4.36 5.63 2.62
CA VAL A 31 -3.05 6.15 2.20
C VAL A 31 -2.65 7.35 3.05
N ASN A 32 -3.60 8.23 3.38
CA ASN A 32 -3.31 9.38 4.24
C ASN A 32 -3.08 8.97 5.70
N LYS A 33 -3.81 7.97 6.21
CA LYS A 33 -3.64 7.49 7.60
C LYS A 33 -2.42 6.60 7.83
N TYR A 34 -2.15 5.66 6.93
CA TYR A 34 -1.17 4.58 7.13
C TYR A 34 -0.15 4.48 6.00
N GLY A 35 -0.26 5.30 4.95
CA GLY A 35 0.55 5.15 3.75
C GLY A 35 2.02 5.43 3.98
N ASP A 36 2.37 6.42 4.81
CA ASP A 36 3.77 6.66 5.20
C ASP A 36 4.38 5.45 5.94
N ASP A 37 3.67 4.90 6.92
CA ASP A 37 4.15 3.73 7.67
C ASP A 37 4.32 2.50 6.76
N ILE A 38 3.35 2.25 5.88
CA ILE A 38 3.40 1.16 4.92
C ILE A 38 4.60 1.33 3.98
N LEU A 39 4.78 2.52 3.41
CA LEU A 39 5.92 2.81 2.52
C LEU A 39 7.25 2.68 3.26
N LYS A 40 7.31 3.07 4.54
CA LYS A 40 8.50 2.95 5.37
C LYS A 40 8.84 1.49 5.67
N ILE A 41 7.84 0.64 5.88
CA ILE A 41 8.03 -0.81 6.05
C ILE A 41 8.49 -1.43 4.73
N ILE A 42 7.82 -1.12 3.61
CA ILE A 42 8.21 -1.64 2.28
C ILE A 42 9.64 -1.23 1.94
N LYS A 43 10.03 0.02 2.19
CA LYS A 43 11.39 0.53 1.94
C LYS A 43 12.46 -0.12 2.82
N LYS A 44 12.07 -0.79 3.91
CA LYS A 44 12.98 -1.49 4.82
C LYS A 44 13.33 -2.90 4.34
N TYR A 45 12.54 -3.47 3.43
CA TYR A 45 12.76 -4.78 2.82
C TYR A 45 13.15 -4.64 1.34
#